data_AF-A0A7K3CSP2-F1
#
_entry.id   AF-A0A7K3CSP2-F1
#
_cell.length_a   1.000
_cell.length_b   1.000
_cell.length_c   1.000
_cell.angle_alpha   90.00
_cell.angle_beta   90.00
_cell.angle_gamma   90.00
#
_symmetry.space_group_name_H-M   'P 1'
#
loop_
_entity.id
_entity.type
_entity.pdbx_description
1 polymer ?
#
loop_
_entity_poly.entity_id
_entity_poly.type
_entity_poly.pdbx_seq_one_letter_code
_entity_poly.pdbx_strand_id
1 'polypeptide(L)'
;RVGVEDGFFELGGDSISSMQLASRARRAGLVVTPRQVFEEKTVERLASVAEAVGREVAPVADVGTGVVPWTPVMRALGERAARPGFAQWVVLGTPAGLRPEVLA
;
A
#
# COMPACT_ATOMS: atom_id res chain seq x y z
N ARG A 1 3.29 22.94 -2.31
CA ARG A 1 1.90 23.08 -1.78
C ARG A 1 0.99 22.55 -2.89
N VAL A 2 -0.02 21.74 -2.58
CA VAL A 2 -0.93 21.12 -3.56
C VAL A 2 -2.33 21.69 -3.35
N GLY A 3 -2.97 22.15 -4.42
CA GLY A 3 -4.35 22.63 -4.47
C GLY A 3 -5.36 21.49 -4.62
N VAL A 4 -6.65 21.78 -4.38
CA VAL A 4 -7.71 20.75 -4.45
C VAL A 4 -8.08 20.35 -5.88
N GLU A 5 -7.81 21.24 -6.83
CA GLU A 5 -8.03 21.03 -8.27
C GLU A 5 -6.77 20.49 -8.99
N ASP A 6 -5.63 20.41 -8.30
CA ASP A 6 -4.40 19.93 -8.92
C ASP A 6 -4.54 18.45 -9.31
N GLY A 7 -4.20 18.13 -10.56
CA GLY A 7 -4.24 16.77 -11.08
C GLY A 7 -3.19 15.89 -10.41
N PHE A 8 -3.62 14.80 -9.78
CA PHE A 8 -2.77 13.81 -9.11
C PHE A 8 -1.65 13.30 -10.04
N PHE A 9 -1.97 12.99 -11.30
CA PHE A 9 -1.00 12.52 -12.29
C PHE A 9 -0.14 13.63 -12.89
N GLU A 10 -0.65 14.86 -12.94
CA GLU A 10 0.12 16.03 -13.39
C GLU A 10 1.22 16.38 -12.38
N LEU A 11 0.97 16.09 -11.10
CA LEU A 11 1.94 16.19 -10.01
C LEU A 11 2.91 15.00 -9.92
N GLY A 12 2.88 14.08 -10.90
CA GLY A 12 3.77 12.91 -10.94
C GLY A 12 3.25 11.69 -10.19
N GLY A 13 1.96 11.66 -9.85
CA GLY A 13 1.30 10.46 -9.35
C GLY A 13 1.31 9.32 -10.37
N ASP A 14 1.26 8.10 -9.87
CA ASP A 14 1.34 6.84 -10.63
C ASP A 14 0.53 5.73 -9.91
N SER A 15 0.63 4.49 -10.39
CA SER A 15 -0.11 3.37 -9.81
C SER A 15 0.33 3.02 -8.38
N ILE A 16 1.61 3.17 -8.05
CA ILE A 16 2.15 2.85 -6.72
C ILE A 16 1.70 3.91 -5.71
N SER A 17 1.89 5.18 -6.05
CA SER A 17 1.44 6.30 -5.23
C SER A 17 -0.10 6.34 -5.11
N SER A 18 -0.85 5.90 -6.12
CA SER A 18 -2.32 5.71 -6.00
C SER A 18 -2.69 4.66 -4.94
N MET A 19 -1.98 3.52 -4.91
CA MET A 19 -2.17 2.50 -3.87
C MET A 19 -1.75 3.01 -2.48
N GLN A 20 -0.66 3.77 -2.40
CA GLN A 20 -0.22 4.40 -1.15
C GLN A 20 -1.23 5.43 -0.66
N LEU A 21 -1.81 6.23 -1.56
CA LEU A 21 -2.88 7.20 -1.26
C LEU A 21 -4.09 6.48 -0.67
N ALA A 22 -4.61 5.45 -1.34
CA ALA A 22 -5.71 4.63 -0.87
C ALA A 22 -5.44 4.03 0.53
N SER A 23 -4.25 3.46 0.73
CA SER A 23 -3.82 2.91 2.02
C SER A 23 -3.76 3.97 3.14
N ARG A 24 -3.25 5.16 2.85
CA ARG A 24 -3.17 6.28 3.79
C ARG A 24 -4.55 6.85 4.13
N ALA A 25 -5.39 7.04 3.12
CA ALA A 25 -6.77 7.49 3.31
C ALA A 25 -7.54 6.54 4.22
N ARG A 26 -7.39 5.22 4.01
CA ARG A 26 -8.06 4.21 4.85
C ARG A 26 -7.66 4.30 6.31
N ARG A 27 -6.36 4.50 6.58
CA ARG A 27 -5.87 4.75 7.96
C ARG A 27 -6.39 6.05 8.57
N ALA A 28 -6.73 7.02 7.73
CA ALA A 28 -7.38 8.27 8.13
C ALA A 28 -8.92 8.16 8.19
N GLY A 29 -9.49 6.96 8.03
CA GLY A 29 -10.94 6.75 8.10
C GLY A 29 -11.70 7.01 6.80
N LEU A 30 -11.01 7.14 5.66
CA LEU A 30 -11.61 7.36 4.35
C LEU A 30 -11.32 6.20 3.39
N VAL A 31 -12.34 5.69 2.71
CA VAL A 31 -12.22 4.69 1.66
C VAL A 31 -12.20 5.39 0.32
N VAL A 32 -11.06 5.27 -0.36
CA VAL A 32 -10.87 5.59 -1.78
C VAL A 32 -10.07 4.47 -2.41
N THR A 33 -10.47 4.05 -3.60
CA THR A 33 -9.81 2.98 -4.36
C THR A 33 -8.79 3.57 -5.34
N PRO A 34 -7.73 2.83 -5.71
CA PRO A 34 -6.81 3.28 -6.75
C PRO A 34 -7.54 3.61 -8.06
N ARG A 35 -8.60 2.86 -8.39
CA ARG A 35 -9.44 3.13 -9.55
C ARG A 35 -10.09 4.52 -9.50
N GLN A 36 -10.68 4.89 -8.36
CA GLN A 36 -11.26 6.23 -8.18
C GLN A 36 -10.19 7.33 -8.31
N VAL A 37 -8.94 7.08 -7.90
CA VAL A 37 -7.84 8.05 -8.12
C VAL A 37 -7.60 8.28 -9.61
N PHE A 38 -7.64 7.22 -10.42
CA PHE A 38 -7.54 7.34 -11.89
C PHE A 38 -8.74 8.03 -12.53
N GLU A 39 -9.95 7.76 -12.06
CA GLU A 39 -11.19 8.29 -12.62
C GLU A 39 -11.40 9.77 -12.23
N GLU A 40 -11.18 10.12 -10.96
CA GLU A 40 -11.49 11.46 -10.43
C GLU A 40 -10.33 12.45 -10.51
N LYS A 41 -9.08 11.96 -10.46
CA LYS A 41 -7.82 12.70 -10.73
C LYS A 41 -7.48 13.87 -9.80
N THR A 42 -8.43 14.56 -9.18
CA THR A 42 -8.20 15.71 -8.28
C THR A 42 -8.72 15.42 -6.88
N VAL A 43 -8.25 16.18 -5.89
CA VAL A 43 -8.67 16.00 -4.48
C VAL A 43 -10.15 16.34 -4.33
N GLU A 44 -10.61 17.43 -4.96
CA GLU A 44 -12.01 17.85 -4.93
C GLU A 44 -12.94 16.75 -5.44
N ARG A 45 -12.62 16.17 -6.61
CA ARG A 45 -13.43 15.11 -7.20
C ARG A 45 -13.35 13.81 -6.41
N LEU A 46 -12.17 13.45 -5.91
CA LEU A 46 -12.01 12.30 -5.01
C LEU A 46 -12.85 12.44 -3.73
N ALA A 47 -12.95 13.63 -3.17
CA ALA A 47 -13.75 13.88 -1.98
C ALA A 47 -15.24 13.59 -2.21
N SER A 48 -15.75 13.77 -3.43
CA SER A 48 -17.15 13.48 -3.79
C SER A 48 -17.50 11.99 -3.80
N VAL A 49 -16.50 11.11 -3.96
CA VAL A 49 -16.66 9.64 -4.03
C VAL A 49 -16.04 8.91 -2.84
N ALA A 50 -15.39 9.65 -1.93
CA ALA A 50 -14.78 9.10 -0.74
C ALA A 50 -15.86 8.73 0.28
N GLU A 51 -15.76 7.53 0.82
CA GLU A 51 -16.68 7.05 1.86
C GLU A 51 -15.97 7.05 3.21
N ALA A 52 -16.71 7.24 4.30
CA ALA A 52 -16.17 6.93 5.61
C ALA A 52 -15.95 5.42 5.72
N VAL A 53 -14.84 5.01 6.33
CA VAL A 53 -14.65 3.60 6.71
C VAL A 53 -15.83 3.23 7.62
N GLY A 54 -16.72 2.37 7.14
CA GLY A 54 -17.78 1.81 7.96
C GLY A 54 -17.18 1.09 9.17
N ARG A 55 -17.98 0.87 10.23
CA ARG A 55 -17.53 0.19 11.46
C ARG A 55 -16.70 -1.04 11.08
N GLU A 56 -15.38 -0.96 11.24
CA GLU A 56 -14.51 -2.10 11.01
C GLU A 56 -14.99 -3.18 11.96
N VAL A 57 -15.38 -4.33 11.40
CA VAL A 57 -15.39 -5.55 12.19
C VAL A 57 -13.96 -5.67 12.67
N ALA A 58 -13.76 -5.50 13.98
CA ALA A 58 -12.44 -5.60 14.58
C ALA A 58 -11.79 -6.86 13.99
N PRO A 59 -10.61 -6.74 13.36
CA PRO A 59 -9.96 -7.90 12.78
C PRO A 59 -9.91 -8.95 13.89
N VAL A 60 -10.43 -10.14 13.58
CA VAL A 60 -10.30 -11.28 14.50
C VAL A 60 -8.81 -11.39 14.78
N ALA A 61 -8.43 -11.36 16.06
CA ALA A 61 -7.05 -11.43 16.45
C ALA A 61 -6.42 -12.68 15.82
N ASP A 62 -5.58 -12.47 14.81
CA ASP A 62 -4.89 -13.55 14.14
C ASP A 62 -3.63 -13.87 14.94
N VAL A 63 -3.61 -15.05 15.55
CA VAL A 63 -2.45 -15.59 16.27
C VAL A 63 -1.30 -15.98 15.33
N GLY A 64 -1.50 -15.89 14.00
CA GLY A 64 -0.48 -16.17 12.99
C GLY A 64 -0.21 -17.67 12.80
N THR A 65 -1.15 -18.52 13.22
CA THR A 65 -1.02 -19.98 13.17
C THR A 65 -2.19 -20.60 12.41
N GLY A 66 -1.90 -21.60 11.58
CA GLY A 66 -2.92 -22.35 10.84
C GLY A 66 -2.57 -22.52 9.37
N VAL A 67 -3.48 -23.12 8.62
CA VAL A 67 -3.32 -23.32 7.18
C VAL A 67 -3.65 -22.02 6.45
N VAL A 68 -2.67 -21.47 5.73
CA VAL A 68 -2.89 -20.33 4.83
C VAL A 68 -3.11 -20.87 3.41
N PRO A 69 -4.29 -20.67 2.81
CA PRO A 69 -4.53 -21.04 1.43
C PRO A 69 -3.56 -20.32 0.51
N TRP A 70 -2.97 -21.05 -0.43
CA TRP A 70 -2.06 -20.43 -1.39
C TRP A 70 -2.80 -19.41 -2.24
N THR A 71 -2.22 -18.22 -2.35
CA THR A 71 -2.68 -17.20 -3.30
C THR A 71 -2.48 -17.67 -4.75
N PRO A 72 -3.19 -17.10 -5.73
CA PRO A 72 -2.99 -17.45 -7.14
C PRO A 72 -1.52 -17.33 -7.58
N VAL A 73 -0.79 -16.29 -7.13
CA VAL A 73 0.63 -16.12 -7.46
C VAL A 73 1.52 -17.20 -6.82
N MET A 74 1.23 -17.61 -5.59
CA MET A 74 1.93 -18.73 -4.93
C MET A 74 1.71 -20.04 -5.68
N ARG A 75 0.47 -20.31 -6.16
CA ARG A 75 0.17 -21.49 -6.99
C ARG A 75 0.90 -21.45 -8.33
N ALA A 76 0.94 -20.29 -8.98
CA ALA A 76 1.60 -20.12 -10.26
C ALA A 76 3.13 -20.28 -10.17
N LEU A 77 3.75 -19.76 -9.10
CA LEU A 77 5.18 -19.90 -8.86
C LEU A 77 5.54 -21.31 -8.35
N GLY A 78 4.73 -21.89 -7.48
CA GLY A 78 4.97 -23.19 -6.86
C GLY A 78 6.36 -23.29 -6.22
N GLU A 79 7.01 -24.44 -6.39
CA GLU A 79 8.36 -24.69 -5.86
C GLU A 79 9.44 -23.78 -6.46
N ARG A 80 9.17 -23.06 -7.56
CA ARG A 80 10.14 -22.11 -8.13
C ARG A 80 10.43 -20.95 -7.18
N ALA A 81 9.45 -20.57 -6.36
CA ALA A 81 9.64 -19.56 -5.32
C ALA A 81 10.55 -20.03 -4.17
N ALA A 82 10.79 -21.34 -4.04
CA ALA A 82 11.67 -21.91 -3.02
C ALA A 82 13.11 -22.11 -3.52
N ARG A 83 13.40 -21.79 -4.79
CA ARG A 83 14.74 -21.97 -5.36
C ARG A 83 15.71 -20.90 -4.87
N PRO A 84 16.99 -21.24 -4.69
CA PRO A 84 18.03 -20.24 -4.46
C PRO A 84 17.97 -19.14 -5.54
N GLY A 85 17.99 -17.88 -5.12
CA GLY A 85 17.89 -16.71 -6.01
C GLY A 85 16.49 -16.12 -6.18
N PHE A 86 15.42 -16.77 -5.70
CA PHE A 86 14.12 -16.12 -5.55
C PHE A 86 14.08 -15.25 -4.28
N ALA A 87 14.85 -14.17 -4.31
CA ALA A 87 14.98 -13.21 -3.22
C ALA A 87 14.90 -11.79 -3.77
N GLN A 88 14.46 -10.86 -2.94
CA GLN A 88 14.57 -9.43 -3.20
C GLN A 88 15.54 -8.86 -2.16
N TRP A 89 16.53 -8.10 -2.63
CA TRP A 89 17.46 -7.39 -1.77
C TRP A 89 17.50 -5.92 -2.19
N VAL A 90 17.74 -5.05 -1.22
CA VAL A 90 17.94 -3.62 -1.45
C VAL A 90 19.10 -3.14 -0.58
N VAL A 91 19.93 -2.27 -1.12
CA VAL A 91 20.98 -1.58 -0.36
C VAL A 91 20.45 -0.20 -0.01
N LEU A 92 20.48 0.15 1.28
CA LEU A 92 19.98 1.42 1.80
C LEU A 92 21.14 2.30 2.22
N GLY A 93 21.09 3.58 1.85
CA GLY A 93 21.97 4.59 2.41
C GLY A 93 21.56 4.89 3.85
N THR A 94 22.53 4.98 4.76
CA THR A 94 22.28 5.16 6.19
C THR A 94 22.72 6.57 6.64
N PRO A 95 22.02 7.18 7.62
CA PRO A 95 22.53 8.39 8.25
C PRO A 95 23.88 8.12 8.92
N ALA A 96 24.76 9.12 8.97
CA ALA A 96 26.13 8.99 9.48
C ALA A 96 26.24 8.42 10.92
N GLY A 97 25.18 8.54 11.72
CA GLY A 97 25.13 8.05 13.10
C GLY A 97 24.46 6.69 13.29
N LEU A 98 24.03 6.00 12.22
CA LEU A 98 23.41 4.69 12.35
C LEU A 98 24.48 3.66 12.76
N ARG A 99 24.29 3.04 13.94
CA ARG A 99 25.12 1.94 14.44
C ARG A 99 24.30 0.65 14.51
N PRO A 100 24.94 -0.54 14.43
CA PRO A 100 24.25 -1.82 14.49
C PRO A 100 23.34 -1.99 15.71
N GLU A 101 23.68 -1.39 16.85
CA GLU A 101 22.89 -1.49 18.09
C GLU A 101 21.51 -0.81 18.00
N VAL A 102 21.31 0.07 17.02
CA VAL A 102 20.01 0.73 16.76
C VAL A 102 19.10 -0.13 15.87
N LEU A 103 19.67 -1.15 15.21
CA LEU A 103 18.94 -2.07 14.32
C LEU A 103 18.44 -3.33 15.03
N ALA A 104 18.89 -3.58 16.27
CA ALA A 104 18.49 -4.72 17.09
C ALA A 104 17.14 -4.47 17.75
#